data_AF-A0A851MGY3-F1
#
_entry.id   AF-A0A851MGY3-F1
#
_cell.length_a   1.000
_cell.length_b   1.000
_cell.length_c   1.000
_cell.angle_alpha   90.00
_cell.angle_beta   90.00
_cell.angle_gamma   90.00
#
_symmetry.space_group_name_H-M   'P 1'
#
loop_
_entity.id
_entity.type
_entity.pdbx_description
1 polymer ?
#
loop_
_entity_poly.entity_id
_entity_poly.type
_entity_poly.pdbx_seq_one_letter_code
_entity_poly.pdbx_strand_id
1 'polypeptide(L)'
;QLRCLLRMVTLQGIPEDWDSYPKDLLLFLSPSAYAATGSCTQYFRNIGNANVDVLPRESPERKKLLLEALACLGIPGTQINEENAKILGQLVCDLGGEYIRTSGGILLKHLSQCGSFLPDQEEAIRDVLSSGNTTFGPPAAWSAFTLRELSGLIPVLDHSILQQIPK
;
A
#
# COMPACT_ATOMS: atom_id res chain seq x y z
N GLN A 1 5.55 22.56 -3.11
CA GLN A 1 6.15 22.93 -1.81
C GLN A 1 7.20 21.91 -1.35
N LEU A 2 6.90 20.61 -1.26
CA LEU A 2 7.83 19.57 -0.76
C LEU A 2 9.16 19.48 -1.53
N ARG A 3 9.14 19.55 -2.87
CA ARG A 3 10.38 19.61 -3.67
C ARG A 3 11.27 20.82 -3.34
N CYS A 4 10.68 21.97 -3.01
CA CYS A 4 11.41 23.16 -2.59
C CYS A 4 12.01 22.96 -1.19
N LEU A 5 11.22 22.41 -0.26
CA LEU A 5 11.70 22.08 1.08
C LEU A 5 12.89 21.11 1.01
N LEU A 6 12.80 20.09 0.16
CA LEU A 6 13.89 19.13 -0.01
C LEU A 6 15.18 19.84 -0.46
N ARG A 7 15.07 20.69 -1.49
CA ARG A 7 16.22 21.49 -1.95
C ARG A 7 16.83 22.29 -0.82
N MET A 8 16.02 23.00 -0.03
CA MET A 8 16.47 23.81 1.10
C MET A 8 17.22 22.99 2.15
N VAL A 9 16.69 21.82 2.52
CA VAL A 9 17.30 20.93 3.51
C VAL A 9 18.63 20.38 3.00
N THR A 10 18.73 20.10 1.70
CA THR A 10 19.96 19.56 1.08
C THR A 10 21.00 20.62 0.71
N LEU A 11 20.73 21.93 0.89
CA LEU A 11 21.64 22.99 0.47
C LEU A 11 23.03 22.90 1.11
N GLN A 12 23.10 22.40 2.34
CA GLN A 12 24.35 22.29 3.12
C GLN A 12 24.89 20.86 3.16
N GLY A 13 24.35 19.95 2.34
CA GLY A 13 24.67 18.53 2.35
C GLY A 13 23.44 17.66 2.65
N ILE A 14 23.62 16.34 2.55
CA ILE A 14 22.57 15.35 2.87
C ILE A 14 22.53 15.19 4.40
N PRO A 15 21.37 15.44 5.06
CA PRO A 15 21.19 15.14 6.48
C PRO A 15 21.57 13.71 6.85
N GLU A 16 22.14 13.53 8.03
CA GLU A 16 22.50 12.21 8.58
C GLU A 16 21.29 11.45 9.14
N ASP A 17 20.20 12.15 9.47
CA ASP A 17 18.97 11.57 10.00
C ASP A 17 17.75 12.07 9.22
N TRP A 18 17.33 11.27 8.24
CA TRP A 18 16.09 11.49 7.49
C TRP A 18 14.83 11.06 8.25
N ASP A 19 14.96 10.28 9.32
CA ASP A 19 13.82 9.76 10.08
C ASP A 19 13.07 10.87 10.85
N SER A 20 13.77 11.95 11.20
CA SER A 20 13.23 13.14 11.86
C SER A 20 12.41 14.07 10.95
N TYR A 21 12.49 13.90 9.62
CA TYR A 21 11.78 14.74 8.66
C TYR A 21 10.38 14.20 8.33
N PRO A 22 9.46 15.06 7.83
CA PRO A 22 8.17 14.60 7.31
C PRO A 22 8.34 13.52 6.25
N LYS A 23 7.63 12.39 6.39
CA LYS A 23 7.82 11.22 5.52
C LYS A 23 7.51 11.51 4.04
N ASP A 24 6.58 12.42 3.78
CA ASP A 24 6.23 12.89 2.43
C ASP A 24 7.41 13.57 1.70
N LEU A 25 8.38 14.09 2.45
CA LEU A 25 9.61 14.64 1.86
C LEU A 25 10.44 13.56 1.19
N LEU A 26 10.43 12.34 1.76
CA LEU A 26 11.21 11.21 1.31
C LEU A 26 10.76 10.71 -0.08
N LEU A 27 9.51 10.97 -0.47
CA LEU A 27 8.98 10.66 -1.80
C LEU A 27 9.78 11.32 -2.94
N PHE A 28 10.54 12.37 -2.63
CA PHE A 28 11.35 13.13 -3.58
C PHE A 28 12.86 12.90 -3.41
N LEU A 29 13.26 12.03 -2.48
CA LEU A 29 14.65 11.63 -2.28
C LEU A 29 15.01 10.46 -3.19
N SER A 30 16.29 10.40 -3.60
CA SER A 30 16.80 9.17 -4.20
C SER A 30 17.09 8.14 -3.10
N PRO A 31 16.87 6.84 -3.34
CA PRO A 31 17.24 5.79 -2.40
C PRO A 31 18.73 5.86 -1.97
N SER A 32 19.61 6.29 -2.88
CA SER A 32 21.03 6.50 -2.59
C SER A 32 21.31 7.60 -1.57
N ALA A 33 20.48 8.65 -1.52
CA ALA A 33 20.60 9.73 -0.54
C ALA A 33 20.14 9.29 0.85
N TYR A 34 19.27 8.27 0.93
CA TYR A 34 18.85 7.66 2.18
C TYR A 34 19.81 6.56 2.67
N ALA A 35 20.51 5.88 1.76
CA ALA A 35 21.38 4.75 2.09
C ALA A 35 22.51 5.09 3.06
N ALA A 36 22.90 6.36 3.17
CA ALA A 36 23.88 6.83 4.16
C ALA A 36 23.33 6.83 5.60
N THR A 37 22.01 6.81 5.78
CA THR A 37 21.33 7.03 7.07
C THR A 37 20.53 5.82 7.53
N GLY A 38 20.29 4.83 6.66
CA GLY A 38 19.49 3.66 7.03
C GLY A 38 19.43 2.59 5.95
N SER A 39 18.72 1.51 6.25
CA SER A 39 18.50 0.41 5.31
C SER A 39 17.40 0.74 4.30
N CYS A 40 17.39 0.03 3.15
CA CYS A 40 16.31 0.18 2.18
C CYS A 40 14.94 -0.18 2.80
N THR A 41 14.90 -1.14 3.72
CA THR A 41 13.66 -1.53 4.42
C THR A 41 13.13 -0.40 5.28
N GLN A 42 14.02 0.32 5.99
CA GLN A 42 13.63 1.49 6.77
C GLN A 42 13.14 2.63 5.88
N TYR A 43 13.80 2.86 4.74
CA TYR A 43 13.35 3.82 3.73
C TYR A 43 11.92 3.52 3.26
N PHE A 44 11.65 2.28 2.82
CA PHE A 44 10.31 1.94 2.33
C PHE A 44 9.27 1.84 3.43
N ARG A 45 9.64 1.52 4.68
CA ARG A 45 8.74 1.65 5.83
C ARG A 45 8.28 3.09 6.01
N ASN A 46 9.19 4.05 5.84
CA ASN A 46 8.85 5.46 5.90
C ASN A 46 7.98 5.91 4.72
N ILE A 47 8.31 5.48 3.50
CA ILE A 47 7.51 5.78 2.29
C ILE A 47 6.10 5.19 2.44
N GLY A 48 5.96 3.97 2.95
CA GLY A 48 4.67 3.33 3.19
C GLY A 48 3.81 4.05 4.23
N ASN A 49 4.42 4.80 5.14
CA ASN A 49 3.74 5.66 6.12
C ASN A 49 3.51 7.10 5.63
N ALA A 50 4.02 7.46 4.45
CA ALA A 50 3.82 8.77 3.85
C ALA A 50 2.47 8.86 3.12
N ASN A 51 2.02 10.09 2.88
CA ASN A 51 0.93 10.36 1.97
C ASN A 51 1.42 10.24 0.51
N VAL A 52 1.36 9.02 -0.04
CA VAL A 52 1.78 8.75 -1.42
C VAL A 52 0.89 9.41 -2.48
N ASP A 53 -0.31 9.89 -2.12
CA ASP A 53 -1.23 10.59 -3.04
C ASP A 53 -0.76 12.00 -3.42
N VAL A 54 0.29 12.50 -2.76
CA VAL A 54 1.04 13.67 -3.24
C VAL A 54 1.68 13.40 -4.61
N LEU A 55 1.95 12.15 -4.94
CA LEU A 55 2.32 11.70 -6.28
C LEU A 55 1.07 11.16 -6.99
N PRO A 56 0.76 11.64 -8.21
CA PRO A 56 -0.33 11.07 -9.00
C PRO A 56 -0.14 9.56 -9.15
N ARG A 57 -1.22 8.80 -9.00
CA ARG A 57 -1.19 7.32 -8.95
C ARG A 57 -0.47 6.69 -10.13
N GLU A 58 -0.74 7.21 -11.32
CA GLU A 58 -0.15 6.68 -12.55
C GLU A 58 1.19 7.33 -12.94
N SER A 59 1.71 8.24 -12.11
CA SER A 59 2.98 8.91 -12.37
C SER A 59 4.15 7.92 -12.46
N PRO A 60 5.12 8.18 -13.35
CA PRO A 60 6.33 7.37 -13.43
C PRO A 60 7.06 7.28 -12.08
N GLU A 61 7.06 8.34 -11.29
CA GLU A 61 7.70 8.38 -9.97
C GLU A 61 7.06 7.41 -8.98
N ARG A 62 5.72 7.38 -8.87
CA ARG A 62 5.02 6.48 -7.95
C ARG A 62 5.14 5.02 -8.38
N LYS A 63 5.05 4.73 -9.68
CA LYS A 63 5.31 3.41 -10.25
C LYS A 63 6.73 2.93 -9.94
N LYS A 64 7.71 3.82 -10.09
CA LYS A 64 9.10 3.52 -9.76
C LYS A 64 9.31 3.22 -8.27
N LEU A 65 8.70 4.00 -7.37
CA LEU A 65 8.76 3.75 -5.93
C LEU A 65 8.25 2.36 -5.56
N LEU A 66 7.12 1.93 -6.14
CA LEU A 66 6.60 0.59 -5.91
C LEU A 66 7.59 -0.49 -6.37
N LEU A 67 8.14 -0.37 -7.58
CA LEU A 67 9.11 -1.35 -8.10
C LEU A 67 10.38 -1.44 -7.26
N GLU A 68 10.90 -0.30 -6.80
CA GLU A 68 12.06 -0.25 -5.91
C GLU A 68 11.75 -0.84 -4.53
N ALA A 69 10.53 -0.63 -4.01
CA ALA A 69 10.08 -1.22 -2.75
C ALA A 69 10.03 -2.74 -2.83
N LEU A 70 9.42 -3.27 -3.90
CA LEU A 70 9.34 -4.71 -4.14
C LEU A 70 10.73 -5.35 -4.27
N ALA A 71 11.64 -4.67 -4.97
CA ALA A 71 13.03 -5.12 -5.12
C ALA A 71 13.79 -5.08 -3.77
N CYS A 72 13.63 -4.02 -2.98
CA CYS A 72 14.26 -3.92 -1.65
C CYS A 72 13.79 -5.03 -0.70
N LEU A 73 12.50 -5.37 -0.74
CA LEU A 73 11.92 -6.41 0.12
C LEU A 73 12.20 -7.84 -0.39
N GLY A 74 12.83 -7.98 -1.56
CA GLY A 74 13.18 -9.28 -2.12
C GLY A 74 11.96 -10.19 -2.35
N ILE A 75 10.81 -9.61 -2.72
CA ILE A 75 9.56 -10.36 -2.88
C ILE A 75 9.66 -11.28 -4.11
N PRO A 76 9.55 -12.61 -3.92
CA PRO A 76 9.53 -13.54 -5.03
C PRO A 76 8.14 -13.57 -5.69
N GLY A 77 8.07 -13.21 -6.98
CA GLY A 77 6.80 -13.20 -7.71
C GLY A 77 5.83 -12.15 -7.16
N THR A 78 4.57 -12.55 -6.95
CA THR A 78 3.48 -11.62 -6.56
C THR A 78 2.93 -11.84 -5.16
N GLN A 79 3.49 -12.76 -4.38
CA GLN A 79 2.97 -13.08 -3.05
C GLN A 79 3.56 -12.18 -1.96
N ILE A 80 2.70 -11.36 -1.34
CA ILE A 80 3.04 -10.46 -0.24
C ILE A 80 2.68 -11.11 1.10
N ASN A 81 3.65 -11.19 2.01
CA ASN A 81 3.40 -11.59 3.39
C ASN A 81 3.01 -10.39 4.28
N GLU A 82 2.55 -10.68 5.48
CA GLU A 82 2.09 -9.68 6.46
C GLU A 82 3.17 -8.62 6.81
N GLU A 83 4.42 -9.03 6.94
CA GLU A 83 5.51 -8.10 7.29
C GLU A 83 5.81 -7.13 6.15
N ASN A 84 5.86 -7.64 4.92
CA ASN A 84 6.06 -6.84 3.72
C ASN A 84 4.87 -5.91 3.47
N ALA A 85 3.63 -6.36 3.69
CA ALA A 85 2.45 -5.50 3.61
C ALA A 85 2.53 -4.32 4.58
N LYS A 86 3.00 -4.54 5.81
CA LYS A 86 3.23 -3.48 6.80
C LYS A 86 4.32 -2.50 6.39
N ILE A 87 5.37 -2.98 5.73
CA ILE A 87 6.44 -2.09 5.24
C ILE A 87 5.96 -1.29 4.04
N LEU A 88 5.24 -1.92 3.10
CA LEU A 88 4.68 -1.26 1.93
C LEU A 88 3.65 -0.18 2.31
N GLY A 89 2.86 -0.40 3.36
CA GLY A 89 1.89 0.58 3.84
C GLY A 89 0.96 1.06 2.72
N GLN A 90 0.91 2.36 2.48
CA GLN A 90 0.10 2.98 1.42
C GLN A 90 0.48 2.53 -0.01
N LEU A 91 1.69 2.03 -0.24
CA LEU A 91 2.07 1.46 -1.55
C LEU A 91 1.29 0.18 -1.89
N VAL A 92 0.65 -0.47 -0.90
CA VAL A 92 -0.28 -1.59 -1.17
C VAL A 92 -1.41 -1.16 -2.11
N CYS A 93 -1.82 0.11 -2.07
CA CYS A 93 -2.84 0.65 -2.96
C CYS A 93 -2.41 0.63 -4.43
N ASP A 94 -1.12 0.51 -4.74
CA ASP A 94 -0.60 0.51 -6.11
C ASP A 94 -0.29 -0.91 -6.63
N LEU A 95 -0.48 -1.94 -5.81
CA LEU A 95 -0.31 -3.34 -6.22
C LEU A 95 -1.39 -3.75 -7.23
N GLY A 96 -0.98 -4.32 -8.36
CA GLY A 96 -1.91 -4.82 -9.38
C GLY A 96 -2.75 -6.01 -8.90
N GLY A 97 -3.82 -6.33 -9.62
CA GLY A 97 -4.78 -7.37 -9.22
C GLY A 97 -4.16 -8.77 -8.98
N GLU A 98 -3.06 -9.10 -9.64
CA GLU A 98 -2.36 -10.38 -9.42
C GLU A 98 -1.79 -10.50 -7.99
N TYR A 99 -1.16 -9.46 -7.47
CA TYR A 99 -0.65 -9.43 -6.10
C TYR A 99 -1.78 -9.58 -5.07
N ILE A 100 -2.93 -8.96 -5.35
CA ILE A 100 -4.12 -9.06 -4.51
C ILE A 100 -4.62 -10.50 -4.47
N ARG A 101 -4.76 -11.16 -5.62
CA ARG A 101 -5.22 -12.55 -5.71
C ARG A 101 -4.27 -13.53 -5.02
N THR A 102 -2.97 -13.44 -5.28
CA THR A 102 -1.99 -14.41 -4.76
C THR A 102 -1.69 -14.21 -3.28
N SER A 103 -1.79 -12.98 -2.77
CA SER A 103 -1.64 -12.67 -1.33
C SER A 103 -2.92 -12.91 -0.54
N GLY A 104 -4.07 -12.97 -1.21
CA GLY A 104 -5.37 -13.29 -0.63
C GLY A 104 -5.78 -12.32 0.48
N GLY A 105 -6.31 -12.86 1.58
CA GLY A 105 -6.86 -12.07 2.69
C GLY A 105 -5.86 -11.16 3.42
N ILE A 106 -4.54 -11.36 3.24
CA ILE A 106 -3.47 -10.59 3.91
C ILE A 106 -3.60 -9.10 3.57
N LEU A 107 -3.90 -8.77 2.32
CA LEU A 107 -3.91 -7.38 1.86
C LEU A 107 -5.22 -6.64 2.15
N LEU A 108 -6.32 -7.33 2.47
CA LEU A 108 -7.65 -6.70 2.55
C LEU A 108 -7.74 -5.55 3.55
N LYS A 109 -7.09 -5.68 4.72
CA LYS A 109 -7.07 -4.61 5.74
C LYS A 109 -6.20 -3.42 5.34
N HIS A 110 -5.16 -3.64 4.55
CA HIS A 110 -4.35 -2.56 4.00
C HIS A 110 -5.10 -1.87 2.86
N LEU A 111 -5.72 -2.66 1.98
CA LEU A 111 -6.53 -2.15 0.87
C LEU A 111 -7.73 -1.35 1.36
N SER A 112 -8.34 -1.69 2.51
CA SER A 112 -9.45 -0.91 3.07
C SER A 112 -9.07 0.52 3.48
N GLN A 113 -7.78 0.87 3.47
CA GLN A 113 -7.28 2.22 3.72
C GLN A 113 -7.02 3.02 2.43
N CYS A 114 -7.18 2.40 1.25
CA CYS A 114 -6.98 3.03 -0.03
C CYS A 114 -8.18 3.90 -0.43
N GLY A 115 -7.92 5.04 -1.07
CA GLY A 115 -8.98 5.97 -1.48
C GLY A 115 -9.74 5.56 -2.76
N SER A 116 -9.15 4.73 -3.61
CA SER A 116 -9.75 4.28 -4.88
C SER A 116 -9.06 3.03 -5.40
N PHE A 117 -9.68 2.36 -6.36
CA PHE A 117 -9.14 1.16 -7.01
C PHE A 117 -9.21 1.29 -8.54
N LEU A 118 -8.30 0.60 -9.21
CA LEU A 118 -8.38 0.35 -10.64
C LEU A 118 -9.33 -0.83 -10.91
N PRO A 119 -9.93 -0.94 -12.12
CA PRO A 119 -10.86 -2.02 -12.42
C PRO A 119 -10.32 -3.43 -12.18
N ASP A 120 -9.03 -3.66 -12.45
CA ASP A 120 -8.37 -4.96 -12.24
C ASP A 120 -8.21 -5.28 -10.74
N GLN A 121 -7.96 -4.27 -9.92
CA GLN A 121 -7.90 -4.40 -8.47
C GLN A 121 -9.28 -4.67 -7.88
N GLU A 122 -10.31 -3.99 -8.38
CA GLU A 122 -11.68 -4.23 -7.92
C GLU A 122 -12.12 -5.68 -8.15
N GLU A 123 -11.86 -6.20 -9.35
CA GLU A 123 -12.11 -7.60 -9.70
C GLU A 123 -11.34 -8.54 -8.75
N ALA A 124 -10.03 -8.31 -8.57
CA ALA A 124 -9.21 -9.12 -7.68
C ALA A 124 -9.69 -9.08 -6.21
N ILE A 125 -10.13 -7.93 -5.72
CA ILE A 125 -10.69 -7.78 -4.38
C ILE A 125 -11.97 -8.60 -4.24
N ARG A 126 -12.88 -8.52 -5.23
CA ARG A 126 -14.12 -9.32 -5.24
C ARG A 126 -13.83 -10.81 -5.25
N ASP A 127 -12.86 -11.26 -6.05
CA ASP A 127 -12.44 -12.67 -6.11
C ASP A 127 -11.98 -13.17 -4.73
N VAL A 128 -11.10 -12.39 -4.08
CA VAL A 128 -10.55 -12.74 -2.76
C VAL A 128 -11.66 -12.76 -1.70
N LEU A 129 -12.52 -11.75 -1.66
CA LEU A 129 -13.63 -11.69 -0.69
C LEU A 129 -14.63 -12.85 -0.89
N SER A 130 -14.98 -13.14 -2.14
CA SER A 130 -15.94 -14.20 -2.49
C SER A 130 -15.41 -15.60 -2.23
N SER A 131 -14.09 -15.80 -2.30
CA SER A 131 -13.48 -17.09 -1.97
C SER A 131 -13.75 -17.54 -0.53
N GLY A 132 -14.00 -16.58 0.38
CA GLY A 132 -14.13 -16.84 1.82
C GLY A 132 -12.87 -17.36 2.50
N ASN A 133 -11.77 -17.60 1.76
CA ASN A 133 -10.50 -18.08 2.28
C ASN A 133 -9.65 -16.91 2.81
N THR A 134 -10.24 -16.18 3.76
CA THR A 134 -9.63 -15.02 4.41
C THR A 134 -9.84 -15.12 5.92
N THR A 135 -9.10 -14.34 6.69
CA THR A 135 -9.31 -14.22 8.14
C THR A 135 -10.71 -13.68 8.51
N PHE A 136 -11.42 -13.08 7.56
CA PHE A 136 -12.77 -12.57 7.72
C PHE A 136 -13.85 -13.61 7.39
N GLY A 137 -13.47 -14.75 6.80
CA GLY A 137 -14.40 -15.77 6.32
C GLY A 137 -15.23 -15.32 5.09
N PRO A 138 -16.21 -16.14 4.66
CA PRO A 138 -17.11 -15.82 3.56
C PRO A 138 -18.06 -14.67 3.92
N PRO A 139 -18.58 -13.92 2.93
CA PRO A 139 -19.52 -12.81 3.17
C PRO A 139 -20.72 -13.15 4.07
N ALA A 140 -21.22 -14.38 3.98
CA ALA A 140 -22.33 -14.87 4.81
C ALA A 140 -22.02 -14.97 6.32
N ALA A 141 -20.74 -14.93 6.72
CA ALA A 141 -20.30 -14.94 8.10
C ALA A 141 -19.89 -13.54 8.61
N TRP A 142 -19.99 -12.50 7.77
CA TRP A 142 -19.52 -11.17 8.14
C TRP A 142 -20.41 -10.54 9.22
N SER A 143 -19.74 -9.97 10.22
CA SER A 143 -20.37 -9.20 11.29
C SER A 143 -20.29 -7.71 11.01
N ALA A 144 -21.03 -6.90 11.79
CA ALA A 144 -20.86 -5.44 11.77
C ALA A 144 -19.41 -5.00 12.07
N PHE A 145 -18.65 -5.80 12.83
CA PHE A 145 -17.23 -5.57 13.05
C PHE A 145 -16.42 -5.80 11.77
N THR A 146 -16.67 -6.89 11.05
CA THR A 146 -16.03 -7.18 9.75
C THR A 146 -16.28 -6.07 8.74
N LEU A 147 -17.53 -5.59 8.64
CA LEU A 147 -17.88 -4.49 7.74
C LEU A 147 -17.18 -3.17 8.10
N ARG A 148 -16.89 -2.94 9.38
CA ARG A 148 -16.13 -1.75 9.82
C ARG A 148 -14.67 -1.85 9.42
N GLU A 149 -14.04 -3.00 9.63
CA GLU A 149 -12.63 -3.24 9.24
C GLU A 149 -12.45 -3.15 7.71
N LEU A 150 -13.46 -3.58 6.95
CA LEU A 150 -13.46 -3.57 5.47
C LEU A 150 -14.19 -2.35 4.87
N SER A 151 -14.43 -1.30 5.66
CA SER A 151 -15.28 -0.17 5.25
C SER A 151 -14.85 0.51 3.94
N GLY A 152 -13.53 0.66 3.70
CA GLY A 152 -13.01 1.20 2.43
C GLY A 152 -13.20 0.30 1.21
N LEU A 153 -13.56 -0.97 1.40
CA LEU A 153 -13.87 -1.91 0.32
C LEU A 153 -15.36 -1.96 -0.02
N ILE A 154 -16.24 -1.33 0.79
CA ILE A 154 -17.68 -1.32 0.54
C ILE A 154 -18.04 -0.85 -0.87
N PRO A 155 -17.43 0.21 -1.44
CA PRO A 155 -17.73 0.65 -2.80
C PRO A 155 -17.39 -0.39 -3.89
N VAL A 156 -16.51 -1.34 -3.59
CA VAL A 156 -16.08 -2.39 -4.51
C VAL A 156 -17.04 -3.58 -4.51
N LEU A 157 -17.85 -3.76 -3.45
CA LEU A 157 -18.74 -4.90 -3.33
C LEU A 157 -19.83 -4.87 -4.40
N ASP A 158 -19.96 -5.96 -5.16
CA ASP A 158 -21.03 -6.10 -6.13
C ASP A 158 -22.30 -6.71 -5.51
N HIS A 159 -23.35 -6.82 -6.32
CA HIS A 159 -24.63 -7.35 -5.88
C HIS A 159 -24.53 -8.79 -5.32
N SER A 160 -23.62 -9.61 -5.85
CA SER A 160 -23.47 -11.01 -5.45
C SER A 160 -22.90 -11.15 -4.04
N ILE A 161 -21.97 -10.27 -3.66
CA ILE A 161 -21.41 -10.23 -2.31
C ILE A 161 -22.43 -9.60 -1.35
N LEU A 162 -23.02 -8.47 -1.73
CA LEU A 162 -23.95 -7.73 -0.87
C LEU A 162 -25.16 -8.57 -0.43
N GLN A 163 -25.68 -9.43 -1.31
CA GLN A 163 -26.80 -10.32 -0.99
C GLN A 163 -26.47 -11.40 0.05
N GLN A 164 -25.19 -11.75 0.21
CA GLN A 164 -24.76 -12.77 1.15
C GLN A 164 -24.61 -12.22 2.58
N ILE A 165 -24.39 -10.91 2.73
CA ILE A 165 -24.14 -10.29 4.03
C ILE A 165 -25.40 -10.40 4.90
N PRO A 166 -25.29 -10.91 6.15
CA PRO A 166 -26.41 -10.97 7.08
C PRO A 166 -27.05 -9.59 7.30
N LYS A 167 -28.39 -9.56 7.39
CA LYS A 167 -29.17 -8.34 7.66
C LYS A 167 -29.08 -7.90 9.11
#